data_AF-A0A0J6CBR3-F1
#
_entry.id   AF-A0A0J6CBR3-F1
#
_cell.length_a   1.000
_cell.length_b   1.000
_cell.length_c   1.000
_cell.angle_alpha   90.00
_cell.angle_beta   90.00
_cell.angle_gamma   90.00
#
_symmetry.space_group_name_H-M   'P 1'
#
loop_
_entity.id
_entity.type
_entity.pdbx_description
1 polymer ?
#
loop_
_entity_poly.entity_id
_entity_poly.type
_entity_poly.pdbx_seq_one_letter_code
_entity_poly.pdbx_strand_id
1 'polypeptide(L)'
;AISPDLYPDVVSSIPFLLELFPVQVKNEKGDYSASLYDYMNEDQKRAWWSYVVQAPFKLLGVVKDLFSKEEPVSSGELTSFRLTKEQADVINALQERISASVDKKTSVITVSVQMQDPLISANITQIVLEKLQGYITNYRTQKVKQDLEFTEKVFSEARESYYKAQRAYAAFEDANKNIISASYRTEQERLKNEMTLTFNVYNTLAQKLEQDKLRVQEQTPVYTIIQPATVPLKAASPKKPLILIGFVFLAIFGGVGYLFIKDLFNPKEETEVLEVE
;
A
#
# COMPACT_ATOMS: atom_id res chain seq x y z
N ALA A 1 -4.56 17.19 -3.44
CA ALA A 1 -4.02 15.99 -4.11
C ALA A 1 -2.91 15.44 -3.22
N ILE A 2 -2.92 14.13 -2.95
CA ILE A 2 -1.76 13.39 -2.46
C ILE A 2 -0.73 13.54 -3.57
N SER A 3 0.35 14.25 -3.26
CA SER A 3 1.48 14.38 -4.18
C SER A 3 1.96 12.97 -4.54
N PRO A 4 2.37 12.71 -5.79
CA PRO A 4 3.09 11.47 -6.13
C PRO A 4 4.21 11.14 -5.15
N ASP A 5 4.78 12.16 -4.49
CA ASP A 5 5.76 12.03 -3.42
C ASP A 5 5.32 11.16 -2.23
N LEU A 6 4.01 10.98 -2.01
CA LEU A 6 3.45 10.22 -0.89
C LEU A 6 3.14 8.76 -1.25
N TYR A 7 3.33 8.33 -2.51
CA TYR A 7 3.12 6.93 -2.89
C TYR A 7 4.02 5.94 -2.14
N PRO A 8 5.31 6.26 -1.88
CA PRO A 8 6.14 5.44 -0.99
C PRO A 8 5.52 5.28 0.40
N ASP A 9 4.97 6.36 0.96
CA ASP A 9 4.34 6.35 2.28
C ASP A 9 3.11 5.45 2.30
N VAL A 10 2.29 5.47 1.23
CA VAL A 10 1.13 4.57 1.08
C VAL A 10 1.57 3.11 1.08
N VAL A 11 2.58 2.74 0.28
CA VAL A 11 3.07 1.35 0.20
C VAL A 11 3.65 0.87 1.53
N SER A 12 4.28 1.75 2.29
CA SER A 12 4.84 1.45 3.62
C SER A 12 3.80 1.47 4.76
N SER A 13 2.58 1.94 4.48
CA SER A 13 1.56 2.15 5.52
C SER A 13 0.99 0.84 6.04
N ILE A 14 0.66 0.81 7.33
CA ILE A 14 0.05 -0.35 8.00
C ILE A 14 -1.23 -0.82 7.27
N PRO A 15 -2.19 0.05 6.90
CA PRO A 15 -3.39 -0.39 6.19
C PRO A 15 -3.09 -1.10 4.87
N PHE A 16 -2.13 -0.57 4.10
CA PHE A 16 -1.74 -1.17 2.82
C PHE A 16 -1.11 -2.55 3.01
N LEU A 17 -0.22 -2.70 4.00
CA LEU A 17 0.47 -3.97 4.27
C LEU A 17 -0.47 -5.02 4.87
N LEU A 18 -1.44 -4.63 5.70
CA LEU A 18 -2.46 -5.52 6.22
C LEU A 18 -3.31 -6.14 5.10
N GLU A 19 -3.58 -5.40 4.02
CA GLU A 19 -4.29 -5.95 2.86
C GLU A 19 -3.48 -7.02 2.11
N LEU A 20 -2.17 -7.10 2.32
CA LEU A 20 -1.32 -8.13 1.72
C LEU A 20 -1.33 -9.43 2.53
N PHE A 21 -1.75 -9.42 3.80
CA PHE A 21 -1.74 -10.61 4.67
C PHE A 21 -2.49 -11.82 4.06
N PRO A 22 -3.74 -11.69 3.56
CA PRO A 22 -4.49 -12.82 3.03
C PRO A 22 -4.05 -13.26 1.62
N VAL A 23 -3.08 -12.56 1.01
CA VAL A 23 -2.59 -12.88 -0.33
C VAL A 23 -1.95 -14.26 -0.34
N GLN A 24 -2.39 -15.14 -1.24
CA GLN A 24 -1.84 -16.48 -1.37
C GLN A 24 -0.54 -16.45 -2.17
N VAL A 25 0.52 -17.01 -1.60
CA VAL A 25 1.83 -17.14 -2.24
C VAL A 25 2.13 -18.59 -2.53
N LYS A 26 2.78 -18.84 -3.66
CA LYS A 26 3.26 -20.16 -4.07
C LYS A 26 4.73 -20.08 -4.40
N ASN A 27 5.51 -21.06 -3.97
CA ASN A 27 6.92 -21.14 -4.29
C ASN A 27 7.15 -21.68 -5.71
N GLU A 28 8.38 -21.54 -6.21
CA GLU A 28 8.74 -21.99 -7.56
C GLU A 28 8.53 -23.50 -7.78
N LYS A 29 8.70 -24.30 -6.73
CA LYS A 29 8.60 -25.76 -6.78
C LYS A 29 7.15 -26.28 -6.74
N GLY A 30 6.18 -25.43 -6.39
CA GLY A 30 4.76 -25.78 -6.29
C GLY A 30 4.40 -26.67 -5.09
N ASP A 31 5.34 -26.98 -4.20
CA ASP A 31 5.15 -27.80 -3.00
C ASP A 31 4.77 -26.98 -1.76
N TYR A 32 4.73 -25.65 -1.88
CA TYR A 32 4.34 -24.74 -0.81
C TYR A 32 3.27 -23.74 -1.29
N SER A 33 2.21 -23.60 -0.50
CA SER A 33 1.15 -22.61 -0.68
C SER A 33 0.65 -22.17 0.69
N ALA A 34 0.72 -20.87 0.97
CA ALA A 34 0.22 -20.28 2.22
C ALA A 34 -0.16 -18.81 2.02
N SER A 35 -0.75 -18.19 3.04
CA SER A 35 -0.92 -16.73 3.03
C SER A 35 0.44 -16.03 3.16
N LEU A 36 0.54 -14.79 2.68
CA LEU A 36 1.76 -14.00 2.82
C LEU A 36 2.08 -13.78 4.30
N TYR A 37 1.06 -13.64 5.15
CA TYR A 37 1.26 -13.57 6.60
C TYR A 37 1.98 -14.81 7.14
N ASP A 38 1.48 -16.00 6.83
CA ASP A 38 2.06 -17.26 7.31
C ASP A 38 3.49 -17.45 6.77
N TYR A 39 3.70 -17.16 5.48
CA TYR A 39 5.02 -17.20 4.84
C TYR A 39 6.03 -16.28 5.52
N MET A 40 5.60 -15.10 5.95
CA MET A 40 6.46 -14.13 6.63
C MET A 40 6.71 -14.50 8.09
N ASN A 41 5.73 -15.09 8.78
CA ASN A 41 5.79 -15.40 10.20
C ASN A 41 6.57 -16.71 10.49
N GLU A 42 6.27 -17.78 9.75
CA GLU A 42 6.70 -19.14 10.10
C GLU A 42 7.83 -19.66 9.21
N ASP A 43 7.83 -19.29 7.92
CA ASP A 43 8.63 -19.99 6.90
C ASP A 43 9.89 -19.24 6.44
N GLN A 44 10.24 -18.12 7.08
CA GLN A 44 11.48 -17.42 6.79
C GLN A 44 12.69 -18.11 7.42
N LYS A 45 13.62 -18.56 6.56
CA LYS A 45 14.91 -19.09 7.02
C LYS A 45 15.65 -18.04 7.85
N ARG A 46 15.86 -18.33 9.13
CA ARG A 46 16.69 -17.50 10.04
C ARG A 46 18.17 -17.79 9.79
N ALA A 47 19.00 -16.74 9.82
CA ALA A 47 20.45 -16.90 9.70
C ALA A 47 20.99 -17.61 10.95
N TRP A 48 21.82 -18.65 10.78
CA TRP A 48 22.34 -19.44 11.90
C TRP A 48 23.10 -18.61 12.96
N TRP A 49 23.70 -17.48 12.57
CA TRP A 49 24.38 -16.54 13.48
C TRP A 49 23.44 -15.86 14.49
N SER A 50 22.13 -15.75 14.21
CA SER A 50 21.18 -15.13 15.16
C SER A 50 21.06 -15.94 16.44
N TYR A 51 21.26 -17.26 16.37
CA TYR A 51 21.30 -18.14 17.55
C TYR A 51 22.55 -17.89 18.40
N VAL A 52 23.68 -17.56 17.77
CA VAL A 52 24.96 -17.32 18.45
C VAL A 52 24.97 -15.96 19.15
N VAL A 53 24.42 -14.90 18.53
CA VAL A 53 24.35 -13.56 19.14
C VAL A 53 23.32 -13.49 20.28
N GLN A 54 22.24 -14.28 20.21
CA GLN A 54 21.25 -14.38 21.31
C GLN A 54 21.71 -15.28 22.47
N ALA A 55 22.71 -16.14 22.27
CA ALA A 55 23.19 -17.07 23.28
C ALA A 55 23.72 -16.41 24.57
N PRO A 56 24.55 -15.35 24.54
CA PRO A 56 25.00 -14.69 25.77
C PRO A 56 23.88 -13.93 26.51
N PHE A 57 22.81 -13.51 25.82
CA PHE A 57 21.67 -12.83 26.46
C PHE A 57 20.65 -13.81 27.08
N LYS A 58 20.52 -15.04 26.55
CA LYS A 58 19.66 -16.08 27.15
C LYS A 58 20.23 -16.66 28.45
N LEU A 59 21.55 -16.66 28.62
CA LEU A 59 22.19 -17.09 29.88
C LEU A 59 22.05 -16.07 31.02
N LEU A 60 21.73 -14.80 30.73
CA LEU A 60 21.37 -13.78 31.73
C LEU A 60 19.86 -13.74 32.02
N GLY A 61 19.06 -14.58 31.37
CA GLY A 61 17.59 -14.51 31.34
C GLY A 61 16.84 -15.47 32.26
N VAL A 62 17.49 -16.07 33.26
CA VAL A 62 16.83 -16.97 34.24
C VAL A 62 15.90 -16.21 35.23
N VAL A 63 15.71 -14.90 35.05
CA VAL A 63 14.91 -14.04 35.95
C VAL A 63 13.56 -13.58 35.35
N LYS A 64 13.22 -13.97 34.11
CA LYS A 64 11.98 -13.51 33.43
C LYS A 64 10.80 -14.48 33.49
N ASP A 65 10.95 -15.66 34.12
CA ASP A 65 9.86 -16.64 34.29
C ASP A 65 8.76 -16.21 35.29
N LEU A 66 8.82 -14.98 35.82
CA LEU A 66 7.81 -14.45 36.74
C LEU A 66 6.96 -13.31 36.18
N PHE A 67 7.19 -12.85 34.95
CA PHE A 67 6.39 -11.76 34.35
C PHE A 67 6.10 -12.03 32.89
N SER A 68 5.05 -12.82 32.67
CA SER A 68 3.89 -12.46 31.85
C SER A 68 3.09 -13.72 31.52
N LYS A 69 2.01 -13.94 32.26
CA LYS A 69 0.87 -14.70 31.74
C LYS A 69 0.25 -13.84 30.65
N GLU A 70 0.55 -14.12 29.39
CA GLU A 70 -0.22 -13.60 28.28
C GLU A 70 -1.49 -14.44 28.16
N GLU A 71 -2.65 -13.79 28.33
CA GLU A 71 -3.95 -14.39 28.04
C GLU A 71 -4.12 -14.55 26.52
N PRO A 72 -4.83 -15.59 26.05
CA PRO A 72 -5.09 -15.78 24.63
C PRO A 72 -6.04 -14.68 24.14
N VAL A 73 -5.49 -13.69 23.42
CA VAL A 73 -6.31 -12.65 22.78
C VAL A 73 -6.95 -13.27 21.54
N SER A 74 -8.27 -13.43 21.65
CA SER A 74 -9.21 -13.80 20.60
C SER A 74 -8.87 -13.20 19.24
N SER A 75 -9.08 -14.01 18.19
CA SER A 75 -9.07 -13.68 16.76
C SER A 75 -10.12 -12.61 16.42
N GLY A 76 -9.89 -11.38 16.88
CA GLY A 76 -10.66 -10.18 16.54
C GLY A 76 -10.10 -9.53 15.29
N GLU A 77 -11.00 -9.08 14.42
CA GLU A 77 -10.78 -8.43 13.12
C GLU A 77 -9.45 -7.70 12.95
N LEU A 78 -8.78 -7.96 11.80
CA LEU A 78 -7.59 -7.25 11.32
C LEU A 78 -7.87 -5.75 11.23
N THR A 79 -7.68 -5.03 12.34
CA THR A 79 -7.88 -3.59 12.41
C THR A 79 -6.53 -2.91 12.54
N SER A 80 -6.26 -1.95 11.67
CA SER A 80 -5.04 -1.11 11.72
C SER A 80 -4.86 -0.40 13.07
N PHE A 81 -5.87 -0.39 13.94
CA PHE A 81 -5.88 0.26 15.24
C PHE A 81 -5.25 -0.58 16.36
N ARG A 82 -5.25 -1.92 16.25
CA ARG A 82 -4.68 -2.83 17.27
C ARG A 82 -4.00 -4.02 16.60
N LEU A 83 -2.68 -3.96 16.48
CA LEU A 83 -1.86 -5.06 15.98
C LEU A 83 -1.43 -5.98 17.13
N THR A 84 -1.42 -7.29 16.87
CA THR A 84 -0.68 -8.21 17.75
C THR A 84 0.82 -8.04 17.55
N LYS A 85 1.62 -8.55 18.49
CA LYS A 85 3.09 -8.49 18.38
C LYS A 85 3.59 -9.18 17.11
N GLU A 86 3.05 -10.36 16.80
CA GLU A 86 3.39 -11.12 15.58
C GLU A 86 3.03 -10.34 14.31
N GLN A 87 1.85 -9.72 14.28
CA GLN A 87 1.43 -8.88 13.15
C GLN A 87 2.34 -7.66 12.96
N ALA A 88 2.72 -7.00 14.05
CA ALA A 88 3.64 -5.87 14.01
C ALA A 88 5.03 -6.29 13.50
N ASP A 89 5.53 -7.46 13.94
CA ASP A 89 6.81 -8.01 13.47
C ASP A 89 6.77 -8.33 11.97
N VAL A 90 5.68 -8.94 11.49
CA VAL A 90 5.47 -9.20 10.04
C VAL A 90 5.37 -7.90 9.26
N ILE A 91 4.65 -6.89 9.74
CA ILE A 91 4.55 -5.57 9.09
C ILE A 91 5.93 -4.92 8.95
N ASN A 92 6.72 -4.89 10.03
CA ASN A 92 8.07 -4.33 9.99
C ASN A 92 8.94 -5.06 8.96
N ALA A 93 8.88 -6.39 8.92
CA ALA A 93 9.60 -7.18 7.94
C ALA A 93 9.13 -6.92 6.50
N LEU A 94 7.85 -6.65 6.28
CA LEU A 94 7.32 -6.26 4.97
C LEU A 94 7.76 -4.84 4.57
N GLN A 95 7.79 -3.88 5.51
CA GLN A 95 8.28 -2.51 5.26
C GLN A 95 9.75 -2.48 4.81
N GLU A 96 10.58 -3.40 5.32
CA GLU A 96 11.97 -3.52 4.87
C GLU A 96 12.11 -4.16 3.48
N ARG A 97 11.14 -4.99 3.08
CA ARG A 97 11.20 -5.80 1.85
C ARG A 97 10.45 -5.19 0.69
N ILE A 98 9.43 -4.39 0.94
CA ILE A 98 8.57 -3.75 -0.05
C ILE A 98 8.89 -2.26 -0.06
N SER A 99 9.33 -1.75 -1.20
CA SER A 99 9.63 -0.33 -1.37
C SER A 99 8.99 0.20 -2.65
N ALA A 100 8.60 1.45 -2.61
CA ALA A 100 8.22 2.21 -3.78
C ALA A 100 9.01 3.52 -3.83
N SER A 101 9.35 3.96 -5.03
CA SER A 101 10.05 5.21 -5.27
C SER A 101 9.46 5.91 -6.48
N VAL A 102 9.56 7.24 -6.49
CA VAL A 102 8.98 8.09 -7.54
C VAL A 102 10.07 9.02 -8.05
N ASP A 103 10.40 8.90 -9.33
CA ASP A 103 11.28 9.85 -10.00
C ASP A 103 10.48 11.11 -10.34
N LYS A 104 10.81 12.23 -9.70
CA LYS A 104 10.09 13.51 -9.87
C LYS A 104 10.25 14.11 -11.27
N LYS A 105 11.31 13.77 -12.01
CA LYS A 105 11.56 14.30 -13.35
C LYS A 105 10.76 13.54 -14.40
N THR A 106 10.69 12.22 -14.25
CA THR A 106 10.06 11.32 -15.24
C THR A 106 8.66 10.86 -14.82
N SER A 107 8.25 11.13 -13.58
CA SER A 107 7.04 10.58 -12.93
C SER A 107 6.99 9.05 -12.92
N VAL A 108 8.13 8.38 -13.09
CA VAL A 108 8.23 6.92 -13.08
C VAL A 108 8.13 6.43 -11.64
N ILE A 109 7.18 5.53 -11.40
CA ILE A 109 7.01 4.84 -10.13
C ILE A 109 7.70 3.48 -10.23
N THR A 110 8.66 3.23 -9.35
CA THR A 110 9.35 1.94 -9.26
C THR A 110 8.93 1.24 -7.98
N VAL A 111 8.37 0.04 -8.11
CA VAL A 111 8.03 -0.85 -7.00
C VAL A 111 9.05 -1.99 -6.96
N SER A 112 9.61 -2.27 -5.79
CA SER A 112 10.59 -3.33 -5.59
C SER A 112 10.20 -4.17 -4.38
N VAL A 113 10.17 -5.50 -4.56
CA VAL A 113 9.88 -6.47 -3.50
C VAL A 113 11.01 -7.49 -3.41
N GLN A 114 11.50 -7.72 -2.19
CA GLN A 114 12.58 -8.67 -1.92
C GLN A 114 12.14 -9.82 -1.00
N MET A 115 11.89 -10.99 -1.59
CA MET A 115 11.57 -12.23 -0.86
C MET A 115 12.71 -13.26 -0.98
N GLN A 116 12.64 -14.32 -0.18
CA GLN A 116 13.62 -15.41 -0.25
C GLN A 116 13.43 -16.26 -1.52
N ASP A 117 12.19 -16.41 -1.96
CA ASP A 117 11.83 -17.12 -3.19
C ASP A 117 11.66 -16.11 -4.35
N PRO A 118 12.26 -16.38 -5.53
CA PRO A 118 12.21 -15.47 -6.67
C PRO A 118 10.80 -15.38 -7.28
N LEU A 119 10.03 -16.48 -7.31
CA LEU A 119 8.65 -16.47 -7.82
C LEU A 119 7.73 -15.67 -6.89
N ILE A 120 7.85 -15.87 -5.58
CA ILE A 120 7.10 -15.08 -4.59
C ILE A 120 7.44 -13.59 -4.72
N SER A 121 8.70 -13.23 -4.93
CA SER A 121 9.11 -11.82 -5.15
C SER A 121 8.38 -11.19 -6.34
N ALA A 122 8.34 -11.89 -7.49
CA ALA A 122 7.67 -11.40 -8.68
C ALA A 122 6.14 -11.31 -8.51
N ASN A 123 5.53 -12.33 -7.90
CA ASN A 123 4.09 -12.36 -7.66
C ASN A 123 3.64 -11.24 -6.71
N ILE A 124 4.33 -11.06 -5.58
CA ILE A 124 4.03 -9.97 -4.65
C ILE A 124 4.30 -8.60 -5.29
N THR A 125 5.35 -8.45 -6.11
CA THR A 125 5.58 -7.19 -6.86
C THR A 125 4.38 -6.83 -7.74
N GLN A 126 3.84 -7.81 -8.47
CA GLN A 126 2.65 -7.61 -9.31
C GLN A 126 1.44 -7.19 -8.47
N ILE A 127 1.20 -7.84 -7.33
CA ILE A 127 0.06 -7.55 -6.46
C ILE A 127 0.19 -6.18 -5.81
N VAL A 128 1.38 -5.79 -5.34
CA VAL A 128 1.65 -4.46 -4.79
C VAL A 128 1.42 -3.39 -5.86
N LEU A 129 1.84 -3.63 -7.10
CA LEU A 129 1.62 -2.72 -8.23
C LEU A 129 0.11 -2.51 -8.48
N GLU A 130 -0.66 -3.59 -8.60
CA GLU A 130 -2.12 -3.53 -8.84
C GLU A 130 -2.85 -2.81 -7.70
N LYS A 131 -2.51 -3.13 -6.44
CA LYS A 131 -3.07 -2.44 -5.27
C LYS A 131 -2.71 -0.96 -5.27
N LEU A 132 -1.45 -0.61 -5.52
CA LEU A 132 -1.03 0.80 -5.58
C LEU A 132 -1.78 1.57 -6.68
N GLN A 133 -1.96 0.97 -7.86
CA GLN A 133 -2.80 1.56 -8.92
C GLN A 133 -4.24 1.77 -8.45
N GLY A 134 -4.83 0.81 -7.76
CA GLY A 134 -6.16 0.93 -7.17
C GLY A 134 -6.26 2.10 -6.17
N TYR A 135 -5.29 2.20 -5.26
CA TYR A 135 -5.19 3.29 -4.28
C TYR A 135 -5.07 4.66 -4.95
N ILE A 136 -4.17 4.80 -5.93
CA ILE A 136 -3.96 6.06 -6.67
C ILE A 136 -5.25 6.44 -7.43
N THR A 137 -5.86 5.47 -8.11
CA THR A 137 -7.10 5.68 -8.88
C THR A 137 -8.24 6.11 -7.97
N ASN A 138 -8.46 5.40 -6.87
CA ASN A 138 -9.50 5.74 -5.92
C ASN A 138 -9.27 7.13 -5.35
N TYR A 139 -8.05 7.41 -4.89
CA TYR A 139 -7.72 8.71 -4.32
C TYR A 139 -7.94 9.86 -5.31
N ARG A 140 -7.51 9.72 -6.57
CA ARG A 140 -7.70 10.77 -7.60
C ARG A 140 -9.15 10.95 -8.01
N THR A 141 -9.94 9.88 -8.01
CA THR A 141 -11.33 9.91 -8.51
C THR A 141 -12.39 10.04 -7.43
N GLN A 142 -12.04 9.90 -6.14
CA GLN A 142 -13.00 9.85 -5.04
C GLN A 142 -13.92 11.07 -5.01
N LYS A 143 -13.35 12.28 -5.03
CA LYS A 143 -14.13 13.51 -4.97
C LYS A 143 -15.11 13.63 -6.14
N VAL A 144 -14.61 13.41 -7.37
CA VAL A 144 -15.45 13.55 -8.56
C VAL A 144 -16.50 12.47 -8.70
N LYS A 145 -16.26 11.27 -8.15
CA LYS A 145 -17.28 10.22 -8.04
C LYS A 145 -18.37 10.61 -7.04
N GLN A 146 -18.01 11.19 -5.90
CA GLN A 146 -18.98 11.69 -4.92
C GLN A 146 -19.81 12.86 -5.49
N ASP A 147 -19.15 13.78 -6.21
CA ASP A 147 -19.84 14.88 -6.89
C ASP A 147 -20.83 14.34 -7.94
N LEU A 148 -20.41 13.34 -8.72
CA LEU A 148 -21.28 12.68 -9.71
C LEU A 148 -22.48 12.00 -9.04
N GLU A 149 -22.27 11.22 -7.98
CA GLU A 149 -23.34 10.55 -7.23
C GLU A 149 -24.36 11.55 -6.66
N PHE A 150 -23.88 12.66 -6.11
CA PHE A 150 -24.74 13.75 -5.64
C PHE A 150 -25.54 14.37 -6.79
N THR A 151 -24.88 14.67 -7.92
CA THR A 151 -25.53 15.22 -9.12
C THR A 151 -26.58 14.27 -9.69
N GLU A 152 -26.32 12.97 -9.74
CA GLU A 152 -27.27 11.94 -10.18
C GLU A 152 -28.53 11.92 -9.30
N LYS A 153 -28.34 12.00 -7.98
CA LYS A 153 -29.45 12.06 -7.02
C LYS A 153 -30.33 13.28 -7.26
N VAL A 154 -29.75 14.49 -7.26
CA VAL A 154 -30.54 15.73 -7.42
C VAL A 154 -31.15 15.85 -8.82
N PHE A 155 -30.50 15.29 -9.85
CA PHE A 155 -31.05 15.19 -11.19
C PHE A 155 -32.33 14.34 -11.22
N SER A 156 -32.33 13.20 -10.52
CA SER A 156 -33.50 12.34 -10.42
C SER A 156 -34.67 13.05 -9.72
N GLU A 157 -34.39 13.74 -8.61
CA GLU A 157 -35.39 14.51 -7.85
C GLU A 157 -35.97 15.68 -8.69
N ALA A 158 -35.13 16.39 -9.43
CA ALA A 158 -35.56 17.47 -10.32
C ALA A 158 -36.39 16.96 -11.50
N ARG A 159 -36.03 15.80 -12.06
CA ARG A 159 -36.80 15.14 -13.12
C ARG A 159 -38.20 14.77 -12.65
N GLU A 160 -38.33 14.20 -11.46
CA GLU A 160 -39.63 13.87 -10.88
C GLU A 160 -40.47 15.13 -10.63
N SER A 161 -39.84 16.18 -10.07
CA SER A 161 -40.49 17.47 -9.84
C SER A 161 -41.00 18.11 -11.13
N TYR A 162 -40.21 18.08 -12.19
CA TYR A 162 -40.61 18.55 -13.51
C TYR A 162 -41.81 17.76 -14.06
N TYR A 163 -41.77 16.43 -14.03
CA TYR A 163 -42.90 15.62 -14.50
C TYR A 163 -44.15 15.76 -13.63
N LYS A 164 -44.02 16.08 -12.35
CA LYS A 164 -45.16 16.43 -11.50
C LYS A 164 -45.78 17.76 -11.94
N ALA A 165 -44.98 18.80 -12.11
CA ALA A 165 -45.46 20.12 -12.56
C ALA A 165 -46.05 20.06 -13.98
N GLN A 166 -45.42 19.30 -14.89
CA GLN A 166 -45.93 19.07 -16.24
C GLN A 166 -47.30 18.37 -16.22
N ARG A 167 -47.48 17.32 -15.40
CA ARG A 167 -48.77 16.64 -15.26
C ARG A 167 -49.84 17.54 -14.65
N ALA A 168 -49.49 18.37 -13.67
CA ALA A 168 -50.42 19.32 -13.06
C ALA A 168 -50.89 20.37 -14.08
N TYR A 169 -49.96 20.93 -14.87
CA TYR A 169 -50.28 21.88 -15.94
C TYR A 169 -51.18 21.24 -17.01
N ALA A 170 -50.81 20.04 -17.49
CA ALA A 170 -51.61 19.31 -18.48
C ALA A 170 -53.02 18.98 -17.98
N ALA A 171 -53.15 18.50 -16.74
CA ALA A 171 -54.45 18.20 -16.15
C ALA A 171 -55.33 19.46 -15.97
N PHE A 172 -54.73 20.60 -15.62
CA PHE A 172 -55.44 21.87 -15.53
C PHE A 172 -55.96 22.36 -16.89
N GLU A 173 -55.12 22.30 -17.93
CA GLU A 173 -55.52 22.63 -19.31
C GLU A 173 -56.64 21.70 -19.81
N ASP A 174 -56.54 20.40 -19.52
CA ASP A 174 -57.53 19.42 -19.96
C ASP A 174 -58.89 19.56 -19.27
N ALA A 175 -58.90 19.91 -17.98
CA ALA A 175 -60.12 20.06 -17.19
C ALA A 175 -60.91 21.36 -17.49
N ASN A 176 -60.25 22.40 -18.02
CA ASN A 176 -60.79 23.76 -18.11
C ASN A 176 -60.92 24.26 -19.56
N LYS A 177 -61.27 23.35 -20.48
CA LYS A 177 -61.46 23.68 -21.90
C LYS A 177 -62.53 24.76 -22.08
N ASN A 178 -62.21 25.79 -22.87
CA ASN A 178 -63.08 26.93 -23.21
C ASN A 178 -63.41 27.93 -22.06
N ILE A 179 -62.63 27.97 -20.98
CA ILE A 179 -62.79 28.97 -19.92
C ILE A 179 -61.95 30.23 -20.23
N ILE A 180 -62.55 31.42 -20.13
CA ILE A 180 -61.89 32.72 -20.44
C ILE A 180 -61.82 33.69 -19.25
N SER A 181 -62.03 33.20 -18.02
CA SER A 181 -62.01 34.02 -16.82
C SER A 181 -60.60 34.53 -16.50
N ALA A 182 -60.51 35.67 -15.80
CA ALA A 182 -59.23 36.22 -15.36
C ALA A 182 -58.52 35.31 -14.35
N SER A 183 -59.28 34.70 -13.43
CA SER A 183 -58.74 33.73 -12.45
C SER A 183 -58.15 32.48 -13.11
N TYR A 184 -58.80 31.97 -14.16
CA TYR A 184 -58.28 30.87 -14.96
C TYR A 184 -56.91 31.23 -15.57
N ARG A 185 -56.81 32.40 -16.23
CA ARG A 185 -55.54 32.86 -16.84
C ARG A 185 -54.42 33.00 -15.82
N THR A 186 -54.71 33.53 -14.64
CA THR A 186 -53.71 33.67 -13.56
C THR A 186 -53.21 32.31 -13.07
N GLU A 187 -54.10 31.35 -12.86
CA GLU A 187 -53.69 30.00 -12.41
C GLU A 187 -52.96 29.22 -13.50
N GLN A 188 -53.39 29.36 -14.76
CA GLN A 188 -52.71 28.82 -15.93
C GLN A 188 -51.27 29.31 -16.00
N GLU A 189 -51.07 30.62 -15.86
CA GLU A 189 -49.75 31.26 -15.89
C GLU A 189 -48.89 30.80 -14.71
N ARG A 190 -49.48 30.68 -13.51
CA ARG A 190 -48.79 30.14 -12.33
C ARG A 190 -48.26 28.72 -12.58
N LEU A 191 -49.11 27.80 -13.05
CA LEU A 191 -48.74 26.42 -13.34
C LEU A 191 -47.72 26.30 -14.49
N LYS A 192 -47.88 27.11 -15.53
CA LYS A 192 -46.91 27.19 -16.64
C LYS A 192 -45.54 27.69 -16.16
N ASN A 193 -45.51 28.69 -15.28
CA ASN A 193 -44.28 29.21 -14.68
C ASN A 193 -43.61 28.16 -13.78
N GLU A 194 -44.39 27.42 -12.99
CA GLU A 194 -43.90 26.31 -12.16
C GLU A 194 -43.29 25.18 -13.02
N MET A 195 -43.97 24.78 -14.10
CA MET A 195 -43.44 23.81 -15.07
C MET A 195 -42.16 24.32 -15.74
N THR A 196 -42.12 25.60 -16.13
CA THR A 196 -40.95 26.20 -16.78
C THR A 196 -39.76 26.29 -15.82
N LEU A 197 -40.01 26.65 -14.56
CA LEU A 197 -38.99 26.71 -13.52
C LEU A 197 -38.38 25.33 -13.27
N THR A 198 -39.22 24.32 -13.06
CA THR A 198 -38.78 22.94 -12.84
C THR A 198 -38.06 22.36 -14.05
N PHE A 199 -38.51 22.68 -15.28
CA PHE A 199 -37.80 22.32 -16.51
C PHE A 199 -36.39 22.93 -16.57
N ASN A 200 -36.24 24.21 -16.25
CA ASN A 200 -34.94 24.89 -16.27
C ASN A 200 -33.95 24.26 -15.27
N VAL A 201 -34.43 23.92 -14.06
CA VAL A 201 -33.63 23.20 -13.05
C VAL A 201 -33.23 21.82 -13.57
N TYR A 202 -34.18 21.04 -14.09
CA TYR A 202 -33.93 19.73 -14.69
C TYR A 202 -32.89 19.80 -15.83
N ASN A 203 -33.05 20.73 -16.77
CA ASN A 203 -32.16 20.90 -17.91
C ASN A 203 -30.75 21.31 -17.47
N THR A 204 -30.62 22.19 -16.48
CA THR A 204 -29.33 22.60 -15.91
C THR A 204 -28.62 21.42 -15.25
N LEU A 205 -29.35 20.60 -14.48
CA LEU A 205 -28.79 19.41 -13.85
C LEU A 205 -28.43 18.31 -14.87
N ALA A 206 -29.17 18.21 -15.98
CA ALA A 206 -28.82 17.31 -17.08
C ALA A 206 -27.44 17.67 -17.68
N GLN A 207 -27.21 18.95 -17.96
CA GLN A 207 -25.92 19.43 -18.47
C GLN A 207 -24.80 19.22 -17.45
N LYS A 208 -25.08 19.48 -16.17
CA LYS A 208 -24.12 19.28 -15.08
C LYS A 208 -23.74 17.82 -14.91
N LEU A 209 -24.71 16.91 -15.03
CA LEU A 209 -24.48 15.46 -14.96
C LEU A 209 -23.49 15.00 -16.05
N GLU A 210 -23.67 15.45 -17.29
CA GLU A 210 -22.75 15.13 -18.38
C GLU A 210 -21.35 15.72 -18.14
N GLN A 211 -21.27 16.95 -17.62
CA GLN A 211 -19.98 17.54 -17.24
C GLN A 211 -19.28 16.76 -16.12
N ASP A 212 -20.02 16.26 -15.14
CA ASP A 212 -19.46 15.50 -14.02
C ASP A 212 -18.97 14.12 -14.48
N LYS A 213 -19.69 13.45 -15.39
CA LYS A 213 -19.22 12.23 -16.06
C LYS A 213 -17.90 12.44 -16.80
N LEU A 214 -17.80 13.52 -17.58
CA LEU A 214 -16.55 13.89 -18.26
C LEU A 214 -15.42 14.15 -17.26
N ARG A 215 -15.70 14.86 -16.16
CA ARG A 215 -14.69 15.13 -15.12
C ARG A 215 -14.16 13.85 -14.46
N VAL A 216 -15.02 12.84 -14.24
CA VAL A 216 -14.58 11.53 -13.74
C VAL A 216 -13.61 10.87 -14.73
N GLN A 217 -13.90 10.93 -16.03
CA GLN A 217 -13.02 10.39 -17.06
C GLN A 217 -11.68 11.15 -17.13
N GLU A 218 -11.71 12.48 -17.11
CA GLU A 218 -10.51 13.33 -17.16
C GLU A 218 -9.59 13.12 -15.95
N GLN A 219 -10.15 12.90 -14.76
CA GLN A 219 -9.36 12.68 -13.54
C GLN A 219 -8.95 11.23 -13.34
N THR A 220 -9.49 10.30 -14.14
CA THR A 220 -9.10 8.89 -14.08
C THR A 220 -7.68 8.75 -14.63
N PRO A 221 -6.70 8.34 -13.81
CA PRO A 221 -5.32 8.18 -14.26
C PRO A 221 -5.18 7.02 -15.26
N VAL A 222 -4.35 7.23 -16.29
CA VAL A 222 -3.93 6.18 -17.22
C VAL A 222 -2.52 5.72 -16.84
N TYR A 223 -2.32 4.40 -16.79
CA TYR A 223 -1.03 3.80 -16.43
C TYR A 223 -0.40 3.11 -17.64
N THR A 224 0.92 3.12 -17.72
CA THR A 224 1.69 2.34 -18.71
C THR A 224 2.82 1.62 -17.99
N ILE A 225 2.84 0.30 -18.11
CA ILE A 225 3.86 -0.55 -17.49
C ILE A 225 5.13 -0.46 -18.36
N ILE A 226 6.17 0.18 -17.82
CA ILE A 226 7.48 0.28 -18.49
C ILE A 226 8.24 -1.05 -18.35
N GLN A 227 8.23 -1.63 -17.15
CA GLN A 227 8.86 -2.91 -16.85
C GLN A 227 7.87 -3.77 -16.04
N PRO A 228 7.46 -4.94 -16.55
CA PRO A 228 6.58 -5.84 -15.81
C PRO A 228 7.34 -6.54 -14.68
N ALA A 229 6.61 -7.05 -13.70
CA ALA A 229 7.19 -7.89 -12.66
C ALA A 229 7.66 -9.23 -13.29
N THR A 230 8.98 -9.46 -13.29
CA THR A 230 9.59 -10.69 -13.81
C THR A 230 10.32 -11.44 -12.70
N VAL A 231 10.33 -12.78 -12.78
CA VAL A 231 11.07 -13.64 -11.85
C VAL A 231 12.57 -13.35 -11.94
N PRO A 232 13.24 -12.95 -10.86
CA PRO A 232 14.65 -12.59 -10.89
C PRO A 232 15.54 -13.83 -11.04
N LEU A 233 16.50 -13.76 -11.97
CA LEU A 233 17.49 -14.84 -12.20
C LEU A 233 18.68 -14.79 -11.24
N LYS A 234 18.91 -13.65 -10.58
CA LYS A 234 20.05 -13.42 -9.68
C LYS A 234 19.54 -12.91 -8.34
N ALA A 235 20.07 -13.47 -7.25
CA ALA A 235 19.76 -13.01 -5.90
C ALA A 235 20.31 -11.59 -5.66
N ALA A 236 19.50 -10.73 -5.03
CA ALA A 236 19.89 -9.37 -4.68
C ALA A 236 20.94 -9.31 -3.55
N SER A 237 20.84 -10.22 -2.58
CA SER A 237 21.72 -10.30 -1.42
C SER A 237 21.81 -11.74 -0.88
N PRO A 238 22.85 -12.08 -0.09
CA PRO A 238 24.07 -11.31 0.13
C PRO A 238 25.06 -11.40 -1.06
N LYS A 239 25.87 -10.36 -1.25
CA LYS A 239 26.92 -10.33 -2.28
C LYS A 239 28.10 -11.24 -1.84
N LYS A 240 27.99 -12.54 -2.11
CA LYS A 240 29.02 -13.57 -1.83
C LYS A 240 30.46 -13.13 -2.11
N PRO A 241 30.81 -12.50 -3.26
CA PRO A 241 32.19 -12.06 -3.50
C PRO A 241 32.65 -10.93 -2.56
N LEU A 242 31.76 -10.02 -2.18
CA LEU A 242 32.09 -8.93 -1.24
C LEU A 242 32.38 -9.48 0.16
N ILE A 243 31.60 -10.47 0.60
CA ILE A 243 31.82 -11.17 1.87
C ILE A 243 33.19 -11.87 1.87
N LEU A 244 33.55 -12.54 0.77
CA LEU A 244 34.85 -13.21 0.65
C LEU A 244 36.01 -12.22 0.80
N ILE A 245 35.95 -11.06 0.14
CA ILE A 245 36.97 -10.00 0.27
C ILE A 245 37.09 -9.54 1.73
N GLY A 246 35.95 -9.36 2.41
CA GLY A 246 35.93 -8.99 3.83
C GLY A 246 36.62 -10.03 4.73
N PHE A 247 36.37 -11.32 4.51
CA PHE A 247 37.03 -12.40 5.26
C PHE A 247 38.53 -12.51 4.97
N VAL A 248 38.93 -12.34 3.71
CA VAL A 248 40.36 -12.32 3.35
C VAL A 248 41.07 -11.16 4.03
N PHE A 249 40.46 -9.97 4.04
CA PHE A 249 40.98 -8.81 4.74
C PHE A 249 41.09 -9.07 6.25
N LEU A 250 40.02 -9.58 6.88
CA LEU A 250 40.03 -9.95 8.30
C LEU A 250 41.10 -11.00 8.64
N ALA A 251 41.34 -11.98 7.77
CA ALA A 251 42.37 -13.01 7.98
C ALA A 251 43.78 -12.41 7.92
N ILE A 252 44.05 -11.51 6.97
CA ILE A 252 45.36 -10.85 6.85
C ILE A 252 45.63 -9.95 8.06
N PHE A 253 44.70 -9.05 8.39
CA PHE A 253 44.87 -8.12 9.50
C PHE A 253 44.82 -8.82 10.87
N GLY A 254 43.96 -9.83 11.01
CA GLY A 254 43.93 -10.68 12.19
C GLY A 254 45.23 -11.48 12.37
N GLY A 255 45.81 -11.99 11.28
CA GLY A 255 47.10 -12.67 11.31
C GLY A 255 48.25 -11.73 11.71
N VAL A 256 48.31 -10.53 11.14
CA VAL A 256 49.30 -9.50 11.53
C VAL A 256 49.11 -9.09 12.99
N GLY A 257 47.88 -8.81 13.42
CA GLY A 257 47.57 -8.46 14.81
C GLY A 257 47.92 -9.57 15.80
N TYR A 258 47.64 -10.83 15.44
CA TYR A 258 48.04 -11.98 16.25
C TYR A 258 49.56 -12.10 16.38
N LEU A 259 50.31 -11.88 15.30
CA LEU A 259 51.77 -11.87 15.34
C LEU A 259 52.31 -10.75 16.23
N PHE A 260 51.75 -9.53 16.16
CA PHE A 260 52.14 -8.42 17.04
C PHE A 260 51.85 -8.72 18.51
N ILE A 261 50.68 -9.29 18.83
CA ILE A 261 50.33 -9.69 20.20
C ILE A 261 51.28 -10.80 20.68
N LYS A 262 51.55 -11.79 19.84
CA LYS A 262 52.47 -12.88 20.17
C LYS A 262 53.90 -12.38 20.43
N ASP A 263 54.38 -11.42 19.63
CA ASP A 263 55.71 -10.83 19.80
C ASP A 263 55.79 -9.96 21.06
N LEU A 264 54.70 -9.26 21.42
CA LEU A 264 54.61 -8.48 22.66
C LEU A 264 54.60 -9.36 23.93
N PHE A 265 54.01 -10.55 23.86
CA PHE A 265 53.92 -11.49 24.99
C PHE A 265 55.09 -12.48 25.07
N ASN A 266 56.00 -12.51 24.09
CA ASN A 266 57.13 -13.44 24.08
C ASN A 266 58.43 -12.70 23.70
N PRO A 267 58.98 -11.84 24.59
CA PRO A 267 60.24 -11.14 24.32
C PRO A 267 61.37 -12.16 24.14
N LYS A 268 62.15 -12.00 23.07
CA LYS A 268 63.35 -12.81 22.83
C LYS A 268 64.31 -12.61 24.01
N GLU A 269 64.67 -13.70 24.70
CA GLU A 269 65.85 -13.73 25.56
C GLU A 269 67.08 -13.50 24.66
N GLU A 270 67.64 -12.29 24.73
CA GLU A 270 68.94 -11.98 24.15
C GLU A 270 70.00 -12.82 24.88
N THR A 271 70.45 -13.90 24.24
CA THR A 271 71.62 -14.66 24.70
C THR A 271 72.86 -13.84 24.31
N GLU A 272 73.29 -12.97 25.22
CA GLU A 272 74.56 -12.27 25.11
C GLU A 272 75.69 -13.26 25.40
N VAL A 273 76.21 -13.89 24.34
CA VAL A 273 77.45 -14.66 24.38
C VAL A 273 78.59 -13.67 24.18
N LEU A 274 79.23 -13.24 25.27
CA LEU A 274 80.53 -12.57 25.23
C LEU A 274 81.58 -13.50 25.84
N GLU A 275 82.20 -14.32 24.98
CA GLU A 275 83.57 -14.79 25.18
C GLU A 275 84.53 -13.87 24.41
N VAL A 276 85.79 -13.87 24.85
CA VAL A 276 87.00 -13.18 24.33
C VAL A 276 87.20 -11.77 24.93
N GLU A 277 88.22 -11.46 25.73
CA GLU A 277 89.53 -12.06 26.06
C GLU A 277 89.95 -11.67 27.49
#